data_AF-A0AAW6KQ68-F1
#
_entry.id   AF-A0AAW6KQ68-F1
#
_cell.length_a   1.000
_cell.length_b   1.000
_cell.length_c   1.000
_cell.angle_alpha   90.00
_cell.angle_beta   90.00
_cell.angle_gamma   90.00
#
_symmetry.space_group_name_H-M   'P 1'
#
loop_
_entity.id
_entity.type
_entity.pdbx_description
1 polymer ?
#
loop_
_entity_poly.entity_id
_entity_poly.type
_entity_poly.pdbx_seq_one_letter_code
_entity_poly.pdbx_strand_id
1 'polypeptide(L)'
;GDDGKYRVDSAKALAAMYFLMKGTPFIYQGQEIGMTNAIFFDIDDYDDVSIKNDYRIQKEKGRSHEDIMKAVWKKSRDHARTPM
;
A
#
# COMPACT_ATOMS: atom_id res chain seq x y z
N GLY A 1 2.76 8.50 6.79
CA GLY A 1 2.51 8.43 8.25
C GLY A 1 3.38 7.36 8.84
N ASP A 2 3.08 6.93 10.04
CA ASP A 2 3.67 5.75 10.70
C ASP A 2 2.54 4.72 10.82
N ASP A 3 2.73 3.54 10.25
CA ASP A 3 1.73 2.45 10.24
C ASP A 3 1.91 1.46 11.41
N GLY A 4 2.87 1.74 12.31
CA GLY A 4 3.16 0.96 13.50
C GLY A 4 2.74 1.68 14.78
N LYS A 5 3.73 2.11 15.58
CA LYS A 5 3.50 2.67 16.93
C LYS A 5 2.57 3.89 16.91
N TYR A 6 2.65 4.72 15.89
CA TYR A 6 1.89 5.97 15.78
C TYR A 6 0.82 5.91 14.67
N ARG A 7 0.29 4.72 14.39
CA ARG A 7 -0.78 4.51 13.39
C ARG A 7 -1.96 5.45 13.57
N VAL A 8 -2.50 5.51 14.80
CA VAL A 8 -3.70 6.32 15.09
C VAL A 8 -3.41 7.81 15.00
N ASP A 9 -2.32 8.27 15.62
CA ASP A 9 -1.99 9.69 15.67
C ASP A 9 -1.61 10.23 14.29
N SER A 10 -0.80 9.48 13.53
CA SER A 10 -0.39 9.90 12.19
C SER A 10 -1.53 9.84 11.18
N ALA A 11 -2.46 8.88 11.28
CA ALA A 11 -3.66 8.84 10.45
C ALA A 11 -4.55 10.06 10.68
N LYS A 12 -4.78 10.43 11.95
CA LYS A 12 -5.55 11.64 12.31
C LYS A 12 -4.86 12.91 11.84
N ALA A 13 -3.53 13.01 12.00
CA ALA A 13 -2.76 14.15 11.53
C ALA A 13 -2.84 14.33 10.01
N LEU A 14 -2.71 13.23 9.25
CA LEU A 14 -2.87 13.25 7.78
C LEU A 14 -4.30 13.63 7.38
N ALA A 15 -5.31 13.09 8.06
CA ALA A 15 -6.70 13.46 7.83
C ALA A 15 -6.92 14.96 8.03
N ALA A 16 -6.52 15.53 9.16
CA ALA A 16 -6.64 16.96 9.44
C ALA A 16 -5.92 17.82 8.38
N MET A 17 -4.76 17.37 7.89
CA MET A 17 -3.98 18.10 6.89
C MET A 17 -4.74 18.31 5.59
N TYR A 18 -5.36 17.29 5.00
CA TYR A 18 -6.04 17.44 3.70
C TYR A 18 -7.52 17.83 3.83
N PHE A 19 -8.20 17.41 4.91
CA PHE A 19 -9.64 17.61 5.07
C PHE A 19 -10.01 19.07 5.36
N LEU A 20 -9.09 19.84 5.95
CA LEU A 20 -9.29 21.25 6.30
C LEU A 20 -8.79 22.24 5.25
N MET A 21 -8.27 21.75 4.11
CA MET A 21 -7.93 22.60 2.97
C MET A 21 -9.19 23.04 2.21
N LYS A 22 -9.11 24.17 1.49
CA LYS A 22 -10.21 24.63 0.64
C LYS A 22 -10.42 23.66 -0.53
N GLY A 23 -11.58 22.99 -0.55
CA GLY A 23 -11.96 22.06 -1.60
C GLY A 23 -13.08 21.13 -1.13
N THR A 24 -13.30 20.06 -1.88
CA THR A 24 -14.23 18.99 -1.50
C THR A 24 -13.40 17.77 -1.08
N PRO A 25 -13.41 17.38 0.20
CA PRO A 25 -12.63 16.23 0.66
C PRO A 25 -13.26 14.91 0.19
N PHE A 26 -12.40 13.94 -0.12
CA PHE A 26 -12.79 12.56 -0.42
C PHE A 26 -12.17 11.63 0.62
N ILE A 27 -12.89 10.56 0.97
CA ILE A 27 -12.40 9.49 1.84
C ILE A 27 -12.47 8.20 1.02
N TYR A 28 -11.36 7.45 0.99
CA TYR A 28 -11.36 6.11 0.42
C TYR A 28 -11.74 5.08 1.49
N GLN A 29 -12.42 4.00 1.09
CA GLN A 29 -12.84 2.95 2.02
C GLN A 29 -11.66 2.43 2.86
N GLY A 30 -11.84 2.36 4.18
CA GLY A 30 -10.80 1.91 5.10
C GLY A 30 -9.88 3.02 5.61
N GLN A 31 -9.84 4.17 4.93
CA GLN A 31 -9.05 5.31 5.38
C GLN A 31 -9.53 5.83 6.74
N GLU A 32 -10.84 5.79 7.00
CA GLU A 32 -11.48 6.26 8.22
C GLU A 32 -11.14 5.42 9.46
N ILE A 33 -10.78 4.14 9.28
CA ILE A 33 -10.28 3.24 10.33
C ILE A 33 -8.75 3.10 10.33
N GLY A 34 -8.07 3.81 9.42
CA GLY A 34 -6.62 3.79 9.26
C GLY A 34 -6.08 2.44 8.80
N MET A 35 -6.71 1.80 7.81
CA MET A 35 -6.18 0.60 7.16
C MET A 35 -4.75 0.83 6.64
N THR A 36 -3.93 -0.21 6.71
CA THR A 36 -2.51 -0.20 6.33
C THR A 36 -2.25 -1.13 5.15
N ASN A 37 -1.05 -1.07 4.57
CA ASN A 37 -0.67 -1.98 3.50
C ASN A 37 -0.70 -3.45 3.96
N ALA A 38 -1.26 -4.32 3.13
CA ALA A 38 -1.17 -5.77 3.31
C ALA A 38 0.16 -6.33 2.81
N ILE A 39 0.81 -7.18 3.61
CA ILE A 39 2.08 -7.82 3.29
C ILE A 39 1.82 -9.29 2.99
N PHE A 40 1.92 -9.66 1.72
CA PHE A 40 1.91 -11.06 1.28
C PHE A 40 3.32 -11.45 0.87
N PHE A 41 3.72 -12.68 1.21
CA PHE A 41 5.08 -13.16 0.95
C PHE A 41 5.20 -13.77 -0.44
N ASP A 42 4.13 -14.35 -0.98
CA ASP A 42 4.11 -14.87 -2.34
C ASP A 42 3.64 -13.80 -3.34
N ILE A 43 4.19 -13.82 -4.55
CA ILE A 43 3.71 -13.00 -5.67
C ILE A 43 2.34 -13.48 -6.16
N ASP A 44 2.03 -14.76 -5.96
CA ASP A 44 0.76 -15.36 -6.41
C ASP A 44 -0.44 -14.88 -5.59
N ASP A 45 -0.21 -14.38 -4.37
CA ASP A 45 -1.22 -13.76 -3.51
C ASP A 45 -1.61 -12.34 -3.96
N TYR A 46 -0.83 -11.73 -4.87
CA TYR A 46 -1.18 -10.45 -5.50
C TYR A 46 -2.07 -10.69 -6.72
N ASP A 47 -2.91 -9.71 -7.07
CA ASP A 47 -3.78 -9.77 -8.26
C ASP A 47 -3.43 -8.70 -9.29
N ASP A 48 -2.72 -7.63 -8.90
CA ASP A 48 -2.31 -6.56 -9.80
C ASP A 48 -1.38 -7.07 -10.93
N VAL A 49 -1.91 -7.06 -12.15
CA VAL A 49 -1.17 -7.40 -13.38
C VAL A 49 0.12 -6.60 -13.56
N SER A 50 0.17 -5.34 -13.13
CA SER A 50 1.38 -4.52 -13.22
C SER A 50 2.47 -5.06 -12.30
N ILE A 51 2.10 -5.48 -11.09
CA ILE A 51 3.02 -6.04 -10.10
C ILE A 51 3.52 -7.42 -10.55
N LYS A 52 2.64 -8.27 -11.08
CA LYS A 52 3.04 -9.57 -11.63
C LYS A 52 4.03 -9.42 -12.79
N ASN A 53 3.76 -8.48 -13.70
CA ASN A 53 4.65 -8.19 -14.82
C ASN A 53 6.01 -7.64 -14.36
N ASP A 54 6.00 -6.66 -13.45
CA ASP A 54 7.22 -6.08 -12.91
C ASP A 54 8.03 -7.16 -12.17
N TYR A 55 7.38 -8.01 -11.37
CA TYR A 55 8.04 -9.12 -10.68
C TYR A 55 8.76 -10.05 -11.67
N ARG A 56 8.06 -10.48 -12.73
CA ARG A 56 8.64 -11.33 -13.79
C ARG A 56 9.86 -10.67 -14.44
N ILE A 57 9.74 -9.40 -14.85
CA ILE A 57 10.83 -8.65 -15.49
C ILE A 57 12.04 -8.53 -14.56
N GLN A 58 11.83 -8.25 -13.27
CA GLN A 58 12.93 -8.12 -12.31
C GLN A 58 13.57 -9.48 -12.00
N LYS A 59 12.78 -10.55 -11.99
CA LYS A 59 13.29 -11.92 -11.81
C LYS A 59 14.16 -12.35 -12.99
N GLU A 60 13.73 -12.06 -14.23
CA GLU A 60 14.52 -12.27 -15.45
C GLU A 60 15.84 -11.49 -15.44
N LYS A 61 15.87 -10.32 -14.78
CA LYS A 61 17.10 -9.53 -14.55
C LYS A 61 17.99 -10.09 -13.42
N GLY A 62 17.66 -11.23 -12.85
CA GLY A 62 18.45 -11.91 -11.82
C GLY A 62 18.27 -11.36 -10.40
N ARG A 63 17.27 -10.52 -10.13
CA ARG A 63 17.01 -10.04 -8.76
C ARG A 63 16.44 -11.15 -7.88
N SER A 64 16.78 -11.08 -6.59
CA SER A 64 16.25 -12.01 -5.59
C SER A 64 14.74 -11.78 -5.41
N HIS A 65 14.02 -12.83 -5.03
CA HIS A 65 12.59 -12.71 -4.72
C HIS A 65 12.37 -11.67 -3.61
N GLU A 66 13.16 -11.75 -2.54
CA GLU A 66 13.07 -10.84 -1.39
C GLU A 66 13.24 -9.37 -1.77
N ASP A 67 14.20 -9.05 -2.65
CA ASP A 67 14.43 -7.66 -3.07
C ASP A 67 13.30 -7.13 -3.94
N ILE A 68 12.71 -7.99 -4.77
CA ILE A 68 11.54 -7.62 -5.57
C ILE A 68 10.34 -7.42 -4.65
N MET A 69 10.07 -8.33 -3.72
CA MET A 69 8.93 -8.23 -2.80
C MET A 69 9.01 -7.01 -1.89
N LYS A 70 10.21 -6.61 -1.43
CA LYS A 70 10.42 -5.34 -0.71
C LYS A 70 9.96 -4.11 -1.52
N ALA A 71 10.08 -4.16 -2.85
CA ALA A 71 9.58 -3.11 -3.72
C ALA A 71 8.05 -3.22 -3.92
N VAL A 72 7.54 -4.44 -4.07
CA VAL A 72 6.09 -4.73 -4.19
C VAL A 72 5.33 -4.20 -2.96
N TRP A 73 5.79 -4.48 -1.74
CA TRP A 73 5.17 -4.05 -0.48
C TRP A 73 5.07 -2.53 -0.30
N LYS A 74 5.82 -1.76 -1.09
CA LYS A 74 5.81 -0.30 -1.06
C LYS A 74 4.93 0.31 -2.15
N LYS A 75 4.56 -0.46 -3.18
CA LYS A 75 4.04 0.09 -4.44
C LYS A 75 2.78 -0.61 -4.95
N SER A 76 2.45 -1.79 -4.46
CA SER A 76 1.31 -2.55 -4.99
C SER A 76 -0.01 -1.80 -4.79
N ARG A 77 -0.85 -1.78 -5.83
CA ARG A 77 -2.20 -1.22 -5.72
C ARG A 77 -3.14 -2.11 -4.92
N ASP A 78 -2.80 -3.39 -4.79
CA ASP A 78 -3.61 -4.35 -4.03
C ASP A 78 -3.67 -4.02 -2.54
N HIS A 79 -2.71 -3.24 -2.01
CA HIS A 79 -2.78 -2.72 -0.65
C HIS A 79 -4.09 -1.98 -0.36
N ALA A 80 -4.61 -1.23 -1.33
CA ALA A 80 -5.88 -0.49 -1.22
C ALA A 80 -7.11 -1.34 -1.58
N ARG A 81 -6.95 -2.61 -1.97
CA ARG A 81 -8.04 -3.46 -2.48
C ARG A 81 -8.31 -4.68 -1.61
N THR A 82 -7.60 -4.80 -0.49
CA THR A 82 -7.90 -5.85 0.48
C THR A 82 -9.31 -5.62 1.08
N PRO A 83 -10.01 -6.70 1.48
CA PRO A 83 -11.36 -6.58 2.04
C PRO A 83 -11.43 -5.56 3.20
N MET A 84 -12.52 -4.79 3.22
CA MET A 84 -12.91 -3.93 4.34
C MET A 84 -13.48 -4.75 5.49
#